data_AF-A0A1I1LLM2-F1
#
_entry.id   AF-A0A1I1LLM2-F1
#
_cell.length_a   1.000
_cell.length_b   1.000
_cell.length_c   1.000
_cell.angle_alpha   90.00
_cell.angle_beta   90.00
_cell.angle_gamma   90.00
#
_symmetry.space_group_name_H-M   'P 1'
#
loop_
_entity.id
_entity.type
_entity.pdbx_description
1 polymer ?
#
loop_
_entity_poly.entity_id
_entity_poly.type
_entity_poly.pdbx_seq_one_letter_code
_entity_poly.pdbx_strand_id
1 'polypeptide(L)'
;MSPPPSARDRSTVSGPSPPTRLFTGLAVVLVAVLAAVTVLAVAGAGPATAGHPPLSVCGVCGSDGIDGATGSGTLDIRLDERGDARFVARVPVDDDAAATYRTDSDALESAVEAAWYRYDVATDEATDLEASVEDGRVRVGYDVPDVAQSRVGDGWVVDYFYAADTQYRYGLRADRVTIHAPDGMAVTNDPANAAVEGRSATWTADSGITKRTYLTYGPTGVDGTVASWGSAAAVFGPELIDHGLRASVVPVAVVGLAVLAAGRLGGRHRGAAGDRERAVLERATGTVGLEPTGRTLFALVVVASGLVAVGCWLTVGPGLGVLTGTFGLAVGLFLPFGYALERSGGRWIGLLAMAAPIAATTAFAPYYVLGFGPLAGGAFFVPWAVVAALVGYRLSLTGRALAADYEG
;
A
#
# COMPACT_ATOMS: atom_id res chain seq x y z
N MET A 1 -55.07 53.62 -48.97
CA MET A 1 -55.34 53.31 -47.55
C MET A 1 -55.43 51.80 -47.44
N SER A 2 -54.36 51.18 -46.95
CA SER A 2 -54.25 49.72 -46.77
C SER A 2 -54.40 49.40 -45.27
N PRO A 3 -55.08 48.30 -44.89
CA PRO A 3 -55.29 47.94 -43.50
C PRO A 3 -54.00 47.34 -42.88
N PRO A 4 -53.83 47.42 -41.54
CA PRO A 4 -52.66 46.89 -40.86
C PRO A 4 -52.70 45.36 -40.77
N PRO A 5 -51.55 44.67 -40.74
CA PRO A 5 -51.49 43.23 -40.58
C PRO A 5 -51.88 42.81 -39.16
N SER A 6 -52.78 41.83 -39.10
CA SER A 6 -53.31 41.20 -37.89
C SER A 6 -52.22 40.48 -37.08
N ALA A 7 -52.34 40.58 -35.75
CA ALA A 7 -51.53 39.87 -34.78
C ALA A 7 -51.48 38.36 -35.09
N ARG A 8 -50.26 37.85 -35.32
CA ARG A 8 -49.98 36.41 -35.35
C ARG A 8 -50.21 35.83 -33.97
N ASP A 9 -51.24 35.00 -33.90
CA ASP A 9 -51.51 34.03 -32.86
C ASP A 9 -50.28 33.14 -32.65
N ARG A 10 -49.62 33.31 -31.51
CA ARG A 10 -48.42 32.56 -31.12
C ARG A 10 -48.88 31.37 -30.29
N SER A 11 -49.40 30.36 -30.97
CA SER A 11 -49.75 29.08 -30.36
C SER A 11 -48.51 28.45 -29.73
N THR A 12 -48.53 28.36 -28.41
CA THR A 12 -47.56 27.64 -27.58
C THR A 12 -47.68 26.15 -27.88
N VAL A 13 -46.81 25.66 -28.77
CA VAL A 13 -46.58 24.22 -28.95
C VAL A 13 -45.87 23.72 -27.70
N SER A 14 -46.63 23.08 -26.80
CA SER A 14 -46.11 22.28 -25.71
C SER A 14 -45.37 21.08 -26.28
N GLY A 15 -44.07 21.26 -26.56
CA GLY A 15 -43.18 20.19 -26.96
C GLY A 15 -43.05 19.15 -25.83
N PRO A 16 -42.96 17.85 -26.16
CA PRO A 16 -42.82 16.79 -25.17
C PRO A 16 -41.58 17.03 -24.32
N SER A 17 -41.77 17.04 -23.00
CA SER A 17 -40.71 17.14 -22.01
C SER A 17 -39.64 16.07 -22.26
N PRO A 18 -38.35 16.43 -22.32
CA PRO A 18 -37.30 15.46 -22.59
C PRO A 18 -37.21 14.41 -21.47
N PRO A 19 -36.75 13.19 -21.77
CA PRO A 19 -36.76 12.06 -20.85
C PRO A 19 -35.67 12.18 -19.78
N THR A 20 -35.89 13.05 -18.78
CA THR A 20 -34.97 13.27 -17.65
C THR A 20 -34.91 12.07 -16.69
N ARG A 21 -35.88 11.14 -16.75
CA ARG A 21 -35.95 9.98 -15.84
C ARG A 21 -35.04 8.81 -16.24
N LEU A 22 -34.59 8.75 -17.49
CA LEU A 22 -33.75 7.66 -18.00
C LEU A 22 -32.28 7.77 -17.55
N PHE A 23 -31.75 8.99 -17.40
CA PHE A 23 -30.36 9.22 -17.01
C PHE A 23 -30.11 8.98 -15.51
N THR A 24 -31.05 9.35 -14.64
CA THR A 24 -30.98 9.04 -13.21
C THR A 24 -31.07 7.53 -12.97
N GLY A 25 -31.90 6.82 -13.74
CA GLY A 25 -32.00 5.36 -13.66
C GLY A 25 -30.69 4.66 -14.02
N LEU A 26 -30.03 5.07 -15.11
CA LEU A 26 -28.78 4.44 -15.56
C LEU A 26 -27.62 4.68 -14.58
N ALA A 27 -27.51 5.89 -14.03
CA ALA A 27 -26.47 6.22 -13.04
C ALA A 27 -26.66 5.42 -11.74
N VAL A 28 -27.90 5.29 -11.26
CA VAL A 28 -28.22 4.49 -10.07
C VAL A 28 -27.94 3.00 -10.29
N VAL A 29 -28.30 2.47 -11.47
CA VAL A 29 -28.00 1.07 -11.82
C VAL A 29 -26.50 0.82 -11.92
N LEU A 30 -25.74 1.74 -12.50
CA LEU A 30 -24.28 1.61 -12.60
C LEU A 30 -23.61 1.62 -11.21
N VAL A 31 -24.04 2.53 -10.32
CA VAL A 31 -23.55 2.59 -8.94
C VAL A 31 -23.93 1.33 -8.17
N ALA A 32 -25.14 0.82 -8.34
CA ALA A 32 -25.59 -0.42 -7.69
C ALA A 32 -24.83 -1.65 -8.18
N VAL A 33 -24.55 -1.75 -9.49
CA VAL A 33 -23.74 -2.85 -10.06
C VAL A 33 -22.29 -2.76 -9.58
N LEU A 34 -21.70 -1.56 -9.56
CA LEU A 34 -20.37 -1.35 -8.98
C LEU A 34 -20.33 -1.76 -7.51
N ALA A 35 -21.29 -1.32 -6.69
CA ALA A 35 -21.40 -1.71 -5.29
C ALA A 35 -21.54 -3.24 -5.13
N ALA A 36 -22.38 -3.89 -5.94
CA ALA A 36 -22.58 -5.33 -5.91
C ALA A 36 -21.32 -6.11 -6.33
N VAL A 37 -20.59 -5.64 -7.35
CA VAL A 37 -19.32 -6.23 -7.76
C VAL A 37 -18.25 -6.04 -6.69
N THR A 38 -18.21 -4.89 -6.01
CA THR A 38 -17.30 -4.67 -4.86
C THR A 38 -17.65 -5.63 -3.71
N VAL A 39 -18.94 -5.83 -3.41
CA VAL A 39 -19.39 -6.77 -2.37
C VAL A 39 -19.06 -8.22 -2.74
N LEU A 40 -19.27 -8.62 -4.00
CA LEU A 40 -18.93 -9.97 -4.49
C LEU A 40 -17.42 -10.23 -4.52
N ALA A 41 -16.61 -9.22 -4.84
CA ALA A 41 -15.15 -9.32 -4.77
C ALA A 41 -14.63 -9.45 -3.33
N VAL A 42 -15.33 -8.87 -2.35
CA VAL A 42 -15.02 -9.02 -0.92
C VAL A 42 -15.51 -10.36 -0.36
N ALA A 43 -16.61 -10.91 -0.90
CA ALA A 43 -17.17 -12.20 -0.47
C ALA A 43 -16.37 -13.43 -0.94
N GLY A 44 -15.37 -13.25 -1.81
CA GLY A 44 -14.42 -14.28 -2.24
C GLY A 44 -13.39 -14.69 -1.17
N ALA A 45 -13.77 -14.67 0.11
CA ALA A 45 -12.98 -15.29 1.17
C ALA A 45 -12.95 -16.81 0.88
N GLY A 46 -11.81 -17.30 0.41
CA GLY A 46 -11.61 -18.71 0.08
C GLY A 46 -11.94 -19.64 1.26
N PRO A 47 -12.07 -20.96 0.98
CA PRO A 47 -12.33 -21.94 2.02
C PRO A 47 -11.29 -21.79 3.14
N ALA A 48 -11.75 -21.89 4.39
CA ALA A 48 -10.89 -21.90 5.56
C ALA A 48 -9.96 -23.13 5.49
N THR A 49 -8.80 -22.95 4.88
CA THR A 49 -7.74 -23.95 4.89
C THR A 49 -7.25 -24.08 6.32
N ALA A 50 -7.19 -25.32 6.82
CA ALA A 50 -6.61 -25.61 8.13
C ALA A 50 -5.20 -24.99 8.19
N GLY A 51 -5.01 -24.02 9.08
CA GLY A 51 -3.77 -23.26 9.18
C GLY A 51 -2.60 -24.17 9.54
N HIS A 52 -1.47 -24.01 8.86
CA HIS A 52 -0.22 -24.65 9.27
C HIS A 52 0.15 -24.20 10.69
N PRO A 53 0.74 -25.08 11.53
CA PRO A 53 1.27 -24.67 12.82
C PRO A 53 2.29 -23.53 12.64
N PRO A 54 2.39 -22.61 13.59
CA PRO A 54 3.33 -21.51 13.48
C PRO A 54 4.78 -22.01 13.46
N LEU A 55 5.59 -21.43 12.59
CA LEU A 55 7.03 -21.62 12.57
C LEU A 55 7.64 -20.96 13.81
N SER A 56 8.52 -21.67 14.52
CA SER A 56 9.29 -21.08 15.61
C SER A 56 10.50 -20.34 15.04
N VAL A 57 10.80 -19.17 15.60
CA VAL A 57 12.04 -18.42 15.29
C VAL A 57 13.23 -19.00 16.06
N CYS A 58 12.98 -19.72 17.15
CA CYS A 58 14.00 -20.43 17.90
C CYS A 58 13.56 -21.88 18.16
N GLY A 59 14.28 -22.84 17.60
CA GLY A 59 13.96 -24.26 17.70
C GLY A 59 14.11 -24.82 19.11
N VAL A 60 15.09 -24.33 19.87
CA VAL A 60 15.47 -24.88 21.19
C VAL A 60 15.01 -24.03 22.38
N CYS A 61 14.47 -22.83 22.14
CA CYS A 61 14.16 -21.89 23.23
C CYS A 61 12.89 -22.23 24.01
N GLY A 62 12.11 -23.23 23.60
CA GLY A 62 10.91 -23.62 24.34
C GLY A 62 11.24 -24.06 25.77
N SER A 63 10.35 -23.76 26.72
CA SER A 63 10.47 -24.24 28.11
C SER A 63 10.41 -25.78 28.23
N ASP A 64 9.96 -26.43 27.17
CA ASP A 64 9.86 -27.88 26.96
C ASP A 64 10.91 -28.40 25.96
N GLY A 65 11.84 -27.54 25.51
CA GLY A 65 12.85 -27.88 24.51
C GLY A 65 13.94 -28.76 25.11
N ILE A 66 14.78 -28.17 25.97
CA ILE A 66 15.91 -28.86 26.59
C ILE A 66 15.47 -29.50 27.91
N ASP A 67 15.88 -30.73 28.18
CA ASP A 67 15.57 -31.40 29.45
C ASP A 67 16.20 -30.63 30.63
N GLY A 68 15.43 -30.49 31.72
CA GLY A 68 15.79 -29.60 32.84
C GLY A 68 15.65 -28.09 32.56
N ALA A 69 15.02 -27.68 31.46
CA ALA A 69 14.72 -26.26 31.23
C ALA A 69 13.78 -25.69 32.31
N THR A 70 14.14 -24.52 32.84
CA THR A 70 13.39 -23.85 33.93
C THR A 70 12.49 -22.72 33.43
N GLY A 71 12.56 -22.39 32.14
CA GLY A 71 11.78 -21.34 31.50
C GLY A 71 12.11 -21.24 30.00
N SER A 72 11.53 -20.27 29.30
CA SER A 72 11.87 -20.04 27.90
C SER A 72 13.28 -19.46 27.77
N GLY A 73 13.92 -19.76 26.66
CA GLY A 73 15.22 -19.22 26.30
C GLY A 73 15.16 -17.83 25.69
N THR A 74 16.34 -17.33 25.34
CA THR A 74 16.54 -16.12 24.54
C THR A 74 17.33 -16.46 23.28
N LEU A 75 17.14 -15.70 22.21
CA LEU A 75 17.88 -15.88 20.95
C LEU A 75 18.53 -14.54 20.54
N ASP A 76 19.84 -14.55 20.36
CA ASP A 76 20.55 -13.48 19.65
C ASP A 76 20.88 -13.93 18.24
N ILE A 77 20.55 -13.12 17.25
CA ILE A 77 20.91 -13.32 15.84
C ILE A 77 21.93 -12.24 15.49
N ARG A 78 23.18 -12.61 15.18
CA ARG A 78 24.24 -11.67 14.82
C ARG A 78 24.52 -11.77 13.34
N LEU A 79 24.17 -10.72 12.61
CA LEU A 79 24.42 -10.61 11.18
C LEU A 79 25.90 -10.31 10.94
N ASP A 80 26.46 -10.89 9.89
CA ASP A 80 27.81 -10.59 9.42
C ASP A 80 27.80 -9.61 8.22
N GLU A 81 28.98 -9.28 7.70
CA GLU A 81 29.14 -8.35 6.57
C GLU A 81 28.69 -8.94 5.22
N ARG A 82 28.46 -10.26 5.13
CA ARG A 82 28.03 -10.97 3.92
C ARG A 82 26.52 -11.19 3.89
N GLY A 83 25.84 -11.00 5.02
CA GLY A 83 24.42 -11.26 5.18
C GLY A 83 24.10 -12.63 5.77
N ASP A 84 25.12 -13.39 6.15
CA ASP A 84 24.95 -14.61 6.94
C ASP A 84 24.71 -14.23 8.41
N ALA A 85 24.21 -15.17 9.23
CA ALA A 85 23.99 -14.90 10.63
C ALA A 85 24.36 -16.06 11.55
N ARG A 86 24.99 -15.72 12.68
CA ARG A 86 25.17 -16.62 13.82
C ARG A 86 23.97 -16.47 14.76
N PHE A 87 23.20 -17.54 14.89
CA PHE A 87 22.12 -17.68 15.85
C PHE A 87 22.69 -18.23 17.15
N VAL A 88 22.37 -17.60 18.28
CA VAL A 88 22.83 -18.02 19.61
C VAL A 88 21.65 -18.05 20.56
N ALA A 89 21.11 -19.26 20.75
CA ALA A 89 20.08 -19.52 21.74
C ALA A 89 20.71 -19.74 23.12
N ARG A 90 20.06 -19.24 24.18
CA ARG A 90 20.43 -19.47 25.57
C ARG A 90 19.19 -19.89 26.35
N VAL A 91 19.19 -21.11 26.85
CA VAL A 91 18.06 -21.72 27.56
C VAL A 91 18.46 -21.90 29.04
N PRO A 92 17.71 -21.33 30.00
CA PRO A 92 17.98 -21.55 31.40
C PRO A 92 17.63 -22.99 31.80
N VAL A 93 18.55 -23.66 32.47
CA VAL A 93 18.39 -25.03 32.96
C VAL A 93 18.61 -25.08 34.47
N ASP A 94 18.09 -26.11 35.14
CA ASP A 94 18.36 -26.33 36.55
C ASP A 94 19.82 -26.75 36.81
N ASP A 95 20.24 -26.69 38.08
CA ASP A 95 21.63 -26.94 38.47
C ASP A 95 22.06 -28.39 38.21
N ASP A 96 21.15 -29.35 38.30
CA ASP A 96 21.41 -30.78 38.11
C ASP A 96 21.64 -31.09 36.62
N ALA A 97 20.78 -30.57 35.75
CA ALA A 97 20.94 -30.64 34.30
C ALA A 97 22.22 -29.92 33.86
N ALA A 98 22.47 -28.71 34.37
CA ALA A 98 23.68 -27.96 34.06
C ALA A 98 24.95 -28.70 34.52
N ALA A 99 24.94 -29.35 35.68
CA ALA A 99 26.06 -30.17 36.16
C ALA A 99 26.30 -31.37 35.24
N THR A 100 25.23 -32.06 34.85
CA THR A 100 25.30 -33.21 33.93
C THR A 100 25.90 -32.82 32.59
N TYR A 101 25.35 -31.80 31.93
CA TYR A 101 25.80 -31.33 30.62
C TYR A 101 27.21 -30.75 30.59
N ARG A 102 27.73 -30.29 31.74
CA ARG A 102 29.14 -29.86 31.84
C ARG A 102 30.11 -31.04 31.84
N THR A 103 29.69 -32.20 32.33
CA THR A 103 30.54 -33.39 32.47
C THR A 103 30.34 -34.42 31.37
N ASP A 104 29.19 -34.39 30.71
CA ASP A 104 28.76 -35.35 29.69
C ASP A 104 28.32 -34.60 28.43
N SER A 105 29.22 -34.52 27.45
CA SER A 105 28.96 -33.86 26.17
C SER A 105 27.92 -34.59 25.33
N ASP A 106 27.87 -35.92 25.42
CA ASP A 106 26.97 -36.74 24.62
C ASP A 106 25.52 -36.56 25.11
N ALA A 107 25.35 -36.41 26.43
CA ALA A 107 24.07 -36.04 27.02
C ALA A 107 23.60 -34.64 26.59
N LEU A 108 24.51 -33.66 26.50
CA LEU A 108 24.20 -32.31 26.03
C LEU A 108 23.80 -32.32 24.55
N GLU A 109 24.58 -32.98 23.70
CA GLU A 109 24.30 -33.10 22.26
C GLU A 109 22.94 -33.76 22.02
N SER A 110 22.68 -34.89 22.69
CA SER A 110 21.39 -35.60 22.61
C SER A 110 20.21 -34.73 23.06
N ALA A 111 20.40 -33.94 24.13
CA ALA A 111 19.36 -33.05 24.62
C ALA A 111 19.06 -31.91 23.65
N VAL A 112 20.08 -31.33 23.01
CA VAL A 112 19.92 -30.27 22.00
C VAL A 112 19.27 -30.82 20.73
N GLU A 113 19.66 -32.00 20.26
CA GLU A 113 19.05 -32.65 19.10
C GLU A 113 17.56 -32.94 19.34
N ALA A 114 17.22 -33.47 20.52
CA ALA A 114 15.84 -33.74 20.91
C ALA A 114 15.00 -32.47 21.11
N ALA A 115 15.64 -31.35 21.50
CA ALA A 115 14.99 -30.08 21.75
C ALA A 115 14.52 -29.36 20.48
N TRP A 116 15.05 -29.73 19.31
CA TRP A 116 14.79 -28.98 18.08
C TRP A 116 13.32 -29.07 17.67
N TYR A 117 12.63 -27.93 17.71
CA TYR A 117 11.24 -27.87 17.28
C TYR A 117 11.12 -28.22 15.80
N ARG A 118 10.26 -29.20 15.49
CA ARG A 118 10.05 -29.69 14.11
C ARG A 118 9.67 -28.63 13.08
N TYR A 119 9.13 -27.50 13.52
CA TYR A 119 8.75 -26.38 12.67
C TYR A 119 9.59 -25.13 12.98
N ASP A 120 10.88 -25.29 13.24
CA ASP A 120 11.80 -24.17 13.36
C ASP A 120 12.26 -23.67 11.99
N VAL A 121 12.37 -22.35 11.87
CA VAL A 121 12.67 -21.63 10.61
C VAL A 121 14.04 -21.97 10.03
N ALA A 122 15.02 -22.31 10.86
CA ALA A 122 16.41 -22.51 10.45
C ALA A 122 16.82 -23.99 10.37
N THR A 123 15.94 -24.94 10.76
CA THR A 123 16.27 -26.37 10.90
C THR A 123 17.01 -26.97 9.70
N ASP A 124 16.55 -26.68 8.48
CA ASP A 124 17.10 -27.27 7.25
C ASP A 124 18.35 -26.55 6.73
N GLU A 125 18.66 -25.37 7.28
CA GLU A 125 19.74 -24.47 6.83
C GLU A 125 20.84 -24.30 7.89
N ALA A 126 20.60 -24.73 9.13
CA ALA A 126 21.53 -24.60 10.24
C ALA A 126 22.79 -25.42 10.00
N THR A 127 23.94 -24.76 10.13
CA THR A 127 25.27 -25.35 10.02
C THR A 127 26.12 -25.00 11.23
N ASP A 128 27.26 -25.69 11.41
CA ASP A 128 28.23 -25.43 12.48
C ASP A 128 27.60 -25.33 13.89
N LEU A 129 26.77 -26.34 14.20
CA LEU A 129 26.08 -26.46 15.48
C LEU A 129 27.10 -26.67 16.61
N GLU A 130 27.06 -25.79 17.60
CA GLU A 130 27.88 -25.84 18.80
C GLU A 130 26.98 -25.75 20.03
N ALA A 131 27.18 -26.64 20.99
CA ALA A 131 26.48 -26.63 22.27
C ALA A 131 27.47 -26.51 23.43
N SER A 132 27.12 -25.71 24.43
CA SER A 132 27.93 -25.50 25.63
C SER A 132 27.05 -25.11 26.81
N VAL A 133 27.58 -25.22 28.04
CA VAL A 133 26.91 -24.73 29.24
C VAL A 133 27.66 -23.54 29.80
N GLU A 134 26.98 -22.40 29.90
CA GLU A 134 27.52 -21.13 30.41
C GLU A 134 26.55 -20.53 31.43
N ASP A 135 27.02 -20.20 32.63
CA ASP A 135 26.23 -19.49 33.66
C ASP A 135 24.83 -20.08 33.94
N GLY A 136 24.76 -21.42 34.06
CA GLY A 136 23.49 -22.13 34.29
C GLY A 136 22.54 -22.15 33.09
N ARG A 137 23.05 -21.87 31.88
CA ARG A 137 22.28 -21.88 30.64
C ARG A 137 22.96 -22.79 29.63
N VAL A 138 22.15 -23.54 28.89
CA VAL A 138 22.62 -24.20 27.68
C VAL A 138 22.65 -23.17 26.57
N ARG A 139 23.84 -22.93 26.03
CA ARG A 139 24.10 -22.07 24.88
C ARG A 139 24.23 -22.93 23.63
N VAL A 140 23.33 -22.71 22.68
CA VAL A 140 23.33 -23.38 21.38
C VAL A 140 23.60 -22.35 20.29
N GLY A 141 24.69 -22.52 19.55
CA GLY A 141 25.10 -21.66 18.46
C GLY A 141 25.05 -22.39 17.13
N TYR A 142 24.56 -21.76 16.07
CA TYR A 142 24.57 -22.29 14.70
C TYR A 142 24.59 -21.15 13.69
N ASP A 143 25.09 -21.42 12.49
CA ASP A 143 25.16 -20.47 11.38
C ASP A 143 24.05 -20.74 10.37
N VAL A 144 23.45 -19.65 9.88
CA VAL A 144 22.40 -19.66 8.86
C VAL A 144 22.85 -18.72 7.73
N PRO A 145 23.01 -19.23 6.51
CA PRO A 145 23.44 -18.41 5.38
C PRO A 145 22.30 -17.51 4.86
N ASP A 146 22.65 -16.46 4.12
CA ASP A 146 21.71 -15.66 3.32
C ASP A 146 20.52 -15.05 4.11
N VAL A 147 20.70 -14.75 5.39
CA VAL A 147 19.67 -14.17 6.27
C VAL A 147 19.35 -12.72 5.91
N ALA A 148 20.32 -11.98 5.37
CA ALA A 148 20.18 -10.61 4.91
C ALA A 148 20.73 -10.44 3.49
N GLN A 149 20.14 -9.52 2.74
CA GLN A 149 20.54 -9.24 1.36
C GLN A 149 20.80 -7.74 1.15
N SER A 150 21.82 -7.42 0.35
CA SER A 150 22.06 -6.08 -0.18
C SER A 150 21.81 -6.03 -1.68
N ARG A 151 21.09 -5.01 -2.14
CA ARG A 151 20.80 -4.77 -3.56
C ARG A 151 21.19 -3.37 -4.02
N VAL A 152 21.30 -2.41 -3.10
CA VAL A 152 21.57 -0.99 -3.38
C VAL A 152 22.61 -0.47 -2.39
N GLY A 153 23.82 -0.19 -2.87
CA GLY A 153 24.91 0.35 -2.05
C GLY A 153 25.22 -0.51 -0.83
N ASP A 154 25.51 0.14 0.29
CA ASP A 154 25.80 -0.51 1.57
C ASP A 154 24.54 -0.77 2.42
N GLY A 155 23.36 -0.71 1.80
CA GLY A 155 22.08 -0.91 2.46
C GLY A 155 21.63 -2.37 2.41
N TRP A 156 21.15 -2.88 3.53
CA TRP A 156 20.76 -4.29 3.68
C TRP A 156 19.32 -4.42 4.16
N VAL A 157 18.71 -5.56 3.83
CA VAL A 157 17.40 -5.98 4.31
C VAL A 157 17.46 -7.41 4.83
N VAL A 158 16.92 -7.64 6.02
CA VAL A 158 16.62 -8.97 6.56
C VAL A 158 15.18 -9.29 6.19
N ASP A 159 15.00 -10.15 5.20
CA ASP A 159 13.71 -10.66 4.74
C ASP A 159 13.44 -12.11 5.20
N TYR A 160 14.37 -12.72 5.93
CA TYR A 160 14.27 -14.11 6.44
C TYR A 160 12.98 -14.40 7.25
N PHE A 161 12.44 -13.40 7.95
CA PHE A 161 11.18 -13.50 8.72
C PHE A 161 9.97 -12.89 8.01
N TYR A 162 10.10 -12.57 6.72
CA TYR A 162 9.04 -12.04 5.89
C TYR A 162 8.35 -13.18 5.14
N ALA A 163 7.09 -13.44 5.48
CA ALA A 163 6.30 -14.52 4.90
C ALA A 163 4.86 -14.05 4.58
N ALA A 164 4.70 -12.80 4.17
CA ALA A 164 3.41 -12.11 4.12
C ALA A 164 2.40 -12.76 3.16
N ASP A 165 2.91 -13.32 2.07
CA ASP A 165 2.25 -14.02 0.97
C ASP A 165 2.06 -15.52 1.24
N THR A 166 2.70 -16.06 2.28
CA THR A 166 2.57 -17.46 2.64
C THR A 166 1.45 -17.70 3.68
N GLN A 167 1.10 -18.98 3.83
CA GLN A 167 0.22 -19.45 4.90
C GLN A 167 0.90 -19.55 6.27
N TYR A 168 2.24 -19.39 6.33
CA TYR A 168 2.99 -19.52 7.56
C TYR A 168 2.75 -18.34 8.49
N ARG A 169 2.80 -18.64 9.79
CA ARG A 169 2.78 -17.66 10.87
C ARG A 169 4.02 -17.90 11.71
N TYR A 170 4.64 -16.86 12.23
CA TYR A 170 5.74 -17.04 13.18
C TYR A 170 5.20 -17.01 14.60
N GLY A 171 5.80 -17.84 15.45
CA GLY A 171 5.59 -17.86 16.89
C GLY A 171 6.92 -17.65 17.61
N LEU A 172 6.92 -16.78 18.63
CA LEU A 172 8.07 -16.62 19.51
C LEU A 172 7.99 -17.68 20.62
N ARG A 173 8.77 -18.75 20.52
CA ARG A 173 8.98 -19.71 21.64
C ARG A 173 10.15 -19.31 22.53
N ALA A 174 10.48 -18.03 22.57
CA ALA A 174 11.56 -17.45 23.34
C ALA A 174 11.01 -16.25 24.10
N ASP A 175 11.59 -15.96 25.26
CA ASP A 175 11.25 -14.76 26.03
C ASP A 175 11.64 -13.50 25.26
N ARG A 176 12.75 -13.58 24.51
CA ARG A 176 13.30 -12.49 23.71
C ARG A 176 14.07 -13.00 22.49
N VAL A 177 13.88 -12.32 21.36
CA VAL A 177 14.73 -12.44 20.17
C VAL A 177 15.33 -11.07 19.86
N THR A 178 16.64 -11.00 19.67
CA THR A 178 17.32 -9.77 19.29
C THR A 178 18.16 -10.01 18.04
N ILE A 179 17.93 -9.20 17.00
CA ILE A 179 18.76 -9.19 15.79
C ILE A 179 19.76 -8.04 15.92
N HIS A 180 21.03 -8.34 15.73
CA HIS A 180 22.15 -7.40 15.78
C HIS A 180 22.73 -7.23 14.39
N ALA A 181 22.71 -6.00 13.87
CA ALA A 181 23.42 -5.63 12.67
C ALA A 181 24.95 -5.62 12.90
N PRO A 182 25.75 -5.70 11.82
CA PRO A 182 27.21 -5.65 11.90
C PRO A 182 27.71 -4.35 12.54
N ASP A 183 28.96 -4.37 13.02
CA ASP A 183 29.58 -3.17 13.60
C ASP A 183 29.66 -2.04 12.55
N GLY A 184 29.39 -0.81 13.00
CA GLY A 184 29.33 0.37 12.10
C GLY A 184 28.00 0.54 11.36
N MET A 185 27.09 -0.43 11.45
CA MET A 185 25.74 -0.34 10.89
C MET A 185 24.70 0.04 11.96
N ALA A 186 23.60 0.65 11.54
CA ALA A 186 22.44 0.91 12.36
C ALA A 186 21.17 0.41 11.68
N VAL A 187 20.17 0.05 12.47
CA VAL A 187 18.82 -0.25 11.99
C VAL A 187 18.19 1.04 11.48
N THR A 188 17.62 0.99 10.27
CA THR A 188 17.13 2.17 9.53
C THR A 188 15.61 2.21 9.37
N ASN A 189 14.89 1.21 9.86
CA ASN A 189 13.43 1.19 9.96
C ASN A 189 12.98 0.94 11.41
N ASP A 190 11.68 0.97 11.63
CA ASP A 190 11.04 0.63 12.90
C ASP A 190 10.13 -0.59 12.68
N PRO A 191 10.67 -1.83 12.77
CA PRO A 191 9.89 -3.03 12.57
C PRO A 191 8.74 -3.10 13.58
N ALA A 192 7.57 -3.56 13.12
CA ALA A 192 6.41 -3.70 13.99
C ALA A 192 6.74 -4.56 15.21
N ASN A 193 6.31 -4.09 16.38
CA ASN A 193 6.47 -4.77 17.67
C ASN A 193 7.93 -4.96 18.13
N ALA A 194 8.90 -4.30 17.49
CA ALA A 194 10.29 -4.32 17.92
C ALA A 194 10.63 -3.09 18.77
N ALA A 195 11.51 -3.25 19.75
CA ALA A 195 12.28 -2.14 20.32
C ALA A 195 13.59 -2.01 19.54
N VAL A 196 13.81 -0.86 18.90
CA VAL A 196 15.01 -0.59 18.10
C VAL A 196 15.99 0.27 18.90
N GLU A 197 17.22 -0.20 19.05
CA GLU A 197 18.30 0.48 19.74
C GLU A 197 19.59 0.42 18.90
N GLY A 198 19.85 1.49 18.16
CA GLY A 198 21.05 1.63 17.32
C GLY A 198 21.16 0.52 16.28
N ARG A 199 22.01 -0.48 16.56
CA ARG A 199 22.27 -1.62 15.68
C ARG A 199 21.40 -2.84 15.95
N SER A 200 20.48 -2.77 16.90
CA SER A 200 19.70 -3.92 17.33
C SER A 200 18.21 -3.68 17.27
N ALA A 201 17.46 -4.73 16.94
CA ALA A 201 16.01 -4.77 17.04
C ALA A 201 15.61 -5.97 17.90
N THR A 202 14.75 -5.73 18.89
CA THR A 202 14.39 -6.71 19.90
C THR A 202 12.88 -6.94 19.95
N TRP A 203 12.47 -8.21 19.91
CA TRP A 203 11.11 -8.66 20.12
C TRP A 203 11.03 -9.48 21.41
N THR A 204 9.98 -9.27 22.18
CA THR A 204 9.64 -10.06 23.38
C THR A 204 8.46 -11.00 23.10
N ALA A 205 8.24 -11.99 23.97
CA ALA A 205 7.13 -12.94 23.88
C ALA A 205 5.76 -12.27 23.69
N ASP A 206 5.51 -11.14 24.38
CA ASP A 206 4.24 -10.41 24.29
C ASP A 206 4.05 -9.66 22.96
N SER A 207 5.16 -9.23 22.36
CA SER A 207 5.18 -8.41 21.15
C SER A 207 5.18 -9.26 19.87
N GLY A 208 5.93 -10.37 19.90
CA GLY A 208 6.03 -11.38 18.85
C GLY A 208 6.64 -10.90 17.53
N ILE A 209 7.13 -11.86 16.75
CA ILE A 209 7.48 -11.66 15.34
C ILE A 209 6.25 -11.97 14.49
N THR A 210 5.90 -11.06 13.59
CA THR A 210 4.79 -11.23 12.66
C THR A 210 5.28 -11.75 11.30
N LYS A 211 4.38 -12.29 10.48
CA LYS A 211 4.71 -12.69 9.09
C LYS A 211 5.12 -11.55 8.15
N ARG A 212 5.13 -10.29 8.62
CA ARG A 212 5.55 -9.11 7.85
C ARG A 212 6.79 -8.47 8.46
N THR A 213 7.49 -9.18 9.34
CA THR A 213 8.66 -8.64 10.02
C THR A 213 9.81 -8.63 9.03
N TYR A 214 10.35 -7.44 8.78
CA TYR A 214 11.60 -7.26 8.06
C TYR A 214 12.40 -6.16 8.75
N LEU A 215 13.72 -6.28 8.69
CA LEU A 215 14.66 -5.31 9.24
C LEU A 215 15.40 -4.67 8.07
N THR A 216 15.63 -3.37 8.11
CA THR A 216 16.59 -2.71 7.21
C THR A 216 17.71 -2.15 8.05
N TYR A 217 18.93 -2.23 7.54
CA TYR A 217 20.10 -1.65 8.20
C TYR A 217 21.11 -1.16 7.18
N GLY A 218 21.99 -0.26 7.60
CA GLY A 218 23.05 0.30 6.77
C GLY A 218 23.93 1.24 7.56
N PRO A 219 24.93 1.87 6.91
CA PRO A 219 25.79 2.83 7.58
C PRO A 219 24.98 3.98 8.17
N THR A 220 25.42 4.51 9.31
CA THR A 220 24.74 5.66 9.92
C THR A 220 24.71 6.86 8.97
N GLY A 221 23.57 7.56 8.91
CA GLY A 221 23.37 8.73 8.06
C GLY A 221 22.30 8.54 6.98
N VAL A 222 22.07 9.61 6.23
CA VAL A 222 20.99 9.66 5.22
C VAL A 222 21.28 8.70 4.07
N ASP A 223 22.53 8.64 3.61
CA ASP A 223 22.90 7.81 2.46
C ASP A 223 22.70 6.31 2.76
N GLY A 224 23.12 5.84 3.94
CA GLY A 224 22.91 4.46 4.37
C GLY A 224 21.42 4.13 4.56
N THR A 225 20.62 5.08 5.05
CA THR A 225 19.15 4.93 5.13
C THR A 225 18.51 4.85 3.75
N VAL A 226 18.90 5.70 2.81
CA VAL A 226 18.39 5.66 1.43
C VAL A 226 18.79 4.35 0.74
N ALA A 227 20.03 3.91 0.94
CA ALA A 227 20.53 2.64 0.43
C ALA A 227 19.74 1.45 0.98
N SER A 228 19.49 1.38 2.29
CA SER A 228 18.79 0.26 2.92
C SER A 228 17.33 0.18 2.50
N TRP A 229 16.64 1.32 2.40
CA TRP A 229 15.29 1.39 1.82
C TRP A 229 15.29 1.06 0.34
N GLY A 230 16.34 1.44 -0.40
CA GLY A 230 16.55 1.02 -1.78
C GLY A 230 16.67 -0.49 -1.93
N SER A 231 17.42 -1.14 -1.04
CA SER A 231 17.53 -2.61 -0.99
C SER A 231 16.20 -3.28 -0.67
N ALA A 232 15.48 -2.78 0.34
CA ALA A 232 14.13 -3.27 0.64
C ALA A 232 13.17 -3.11 -0.55
N ALA A 233 13.21 -1.97 -1.25
CA ALA A 233 12.41 -1.74 -2.44
C ALA A 233 12.82 -2.65 -3.60
N ALA A 234 14.10 -3.01 -3.74
CA ALA A 234 14.55 -3.95 -4.76
C ALA A 234 14.14 -5.39 -4.45
N VAL A 235 14.14 -5.80 -3.18
CA VAL A 235 13.71 -7.14 -2.74
C VAL A 235 12.19 -7.29 -2.84
N PHE A 236 11.43 -6.36 -2.27
CA PHE A 236 9.96 -6.44 -2.23
C PHE A 236 9.28 -5.85 -3.47
N GLY A 237 9.97 -5.01 -4.23
CA GLY A 237 9.40 -4.25 -5.35
C GLY A 237 8.75 -5.10 -6.45
N PRO A 238 9.40 -6.16 -6.96
CA PRO A 238 8.79 -7.02 -7.98
C PRO A 238 7.45 -7.61 -7.52
N GLU A 239 7.39 -8.07 -6.27
CA GLU A 239 6.20 -8.66 -5.66
C GLU A 239 5.08 -7.62 -5.47
N LEU A 240 5.46 -6.40 -5.05
CA LEU A 240 4.54 -5.27 -4.95
C LEU A 240 4.02 -4.82 -6.32
N ILE A 241 4.84 -4.90 -7.37
CA ILE A 241 4.46 -4.57 -8.74
C ILE A 241 3.51 -5.64 -9.30
N ASP A 242 3.78 -6.93 -9.11
CA ASP A 242 2.87 -8.00 -9.57
C ASP A 242 1.51 -7.90 -8.87
N HIS A 243 1.51 -7.77 -7.54
CA HIS A 243 0.27 -7.54 -6.78
C HIS A 243 -0.42 -6.25 -7.18
N GLY A 244 0.32 -5.16 -7.38
CA GLY A 244 -0.20 -3.87 -7.82
C GLY A 244 -0.79 -3.93 -9.23
N LEU A 245 -0.16 -4.63 -10.17
CA LEU A 245 -0.66 -4.85 -11.53
C LEU A 245 -1.93 -5.69 -11.49
N ARG A 246 -1.94 -6.81 -10.78
CA ARG A 246 -3.14 -7.65 -10.63
C ARG A 246 -4.30 -6.88 -9.98
N ALA A 247 -4.00 -6.11 -8.94
CA ALA A 247 -4.98 -5.28 -8.25
C ALA A 247 -5.46 -4.08 -9.08
N SER A 248 -4.66 -3.55 -10.00
CA SER A 248 -4.99 -2.36 -10.80
C SER A 248 -5.61 -2.66 -12.16
N VAL A 249 -5.26 -3.77 -12.82
CA VAL A 249 -5.78 -4.14 -14.14
C VAL A 249 -7.30 -4.30 -14.11
N VAL A 250 -7.85 -4.97 -13.09
CA VAL A 250 -9.30 -5.21 -13.00
C VAL A 250 -10.06 -3.88 -12.85
N PRO A 251 -9.72 -2.99 -11.90
CA PRO A 251 -10.39 -1.69 -11.83
C PRO A 251 -10.20 -0.81 -13.05
N VAL A 252 -8.98 -0.70 -13.59
CA VAL A 252 -8.71 0.16 -14.76
C VAL A 252 -9.49 -0.33 -15.98
N ALA A 253 -9.60 -1.64 -16.20
CA ALA A 253 -10.43 -2.20 -17.25
C ALA A 253 -11.91 -1.90 -17.03
N VAL A 254 -12.42 -2.01 -15.80
CA VAL A 254 -13.81 -1.69 -15.45
C VAL A 254 -14.11 -0.21 -15.69
N VAL A 255 -13.25 0.71 -15.23
CA VAL A 255 -13.41 2.14 -15.45
C VAL A 255 -13.31 2.48 -16.93
N GLY A 256 -12.33 1.90 -17.64
CA GLY A 256 -12.16 2.09 -19.08
C GLY A 256 -13.39 1.64 -19.87
N LEU A 257 -13.95 0.48 -19.55
CA LEU A 257 -15.19 -0.02 -20.16
C LEU A 257 -16.41 0.86 -19.82
N ALA A 258 -16.52 1.34 -18.58
CA ALA A 258 -17.60 2.25 -18.16
C ALA A 258 -17.54 3.59 -18.91
N VAL A 259 -16.34 4.17 -19.07
CA VAL A 259 -16.13 5.41 -19.83
C VAL A 259 -16.44 5.20 -21.30
N LEU A 260 -16.01 4.08 -21.89
CA LEU A 260 -16.32 3.73 -23.29
C LEU A 260 -17.83 3.54 -23.51
N ALA A 261 -18.51 2.88 -22.58
CA ALA A 261 -19.96 2.70 -22.63
C ALA A 261 -20.70 4.05 -22.51
N ALA A 262 -20.31 4.89 -21.55
CA ALA A 262 -20.87 6.22 -21.37
C ALA A 262 -20.62 7.14 -22.58
N GLY A 263 -19.43 7.06 -23.19
CA GLY A 263 -19.08 7.81 -24.40
C GLY A 263 -19.90 7.40 -25.63
N ARG A 264 -20.13 6.09 -25.83
CA ARG A 264 -20.98 5.60 -26.92
C ARG A 264 -22.46 5.94 -26.74
N LEU A 265 -22.95 5.98 -25.50
CA LEU A 265 -24.34 6.33 -25.19
C LEU A 265 -24.58 7.86 -25.18
N GLY A 266 -23.60 8.65 -24.72
CA GLY A 266 -23.70 10.11 -24.58
C GLY A 266 -23.51 10.89 -25.89
N GLY A 267 -22.91 10.30 -26.92
CA GLY A 267 -22.69 10.94 -28.21
C GLY A 267 -23.95 11.40 -28.95
N ARG A 268 -25.15 10.96 -28.53
CA ARG A 268 -26.42 11.30 -29.16
C ARG A 268 -27.14 12.53 -28.57
N HIS A 269 -26.70 13.13 -27.46
CA HIS A 269 -27.46 14.18 -26.74
C HIS A 269 -26.66 15.45 -26.37
N ARG A 270 -25.72 15.87 -27.22
CA ARG A 270 -24.84 17.04 -26.97
C ARG A 270 -25.52 18.41 -26.86
N GLY A 271 -26.83 18.55 -27.10
CA GLY A 271 -27.47 19.86 -27.22
C GLY A 271 -28.03 20.50 -25.94
N ALA A 272 -28.46 19.72 -24.93
CA ALA A 272 -29.34 20.26 -23.87
C ALA A 272 -28.75 20.30 -22.45
N ALA A 273 -27.65 19.58 -22.20
CA ALA A 273 -27.04 19.50 -20.86
C ALA A 273 -26.03 20.63 -20.58
N GLY A 274 -25.47 21.26 -21.63
CA GLY A 274 -24.44 22.29 -21.49
C GLY A 274 -24.93 23.58 -20.81
N ASP A 275 -26.14 24.04 -21.15
CA ASP A 275 -26.64 25.36 -20.72
C ASP A 275 -26.92 25.43 -19.21
N ARG A 276 -27.38 24.33 -18.61
CA ARG A 276 -27.73 24.29 -17.18
C ARG A 276 -26.50 24.22 -16.29
N GLU A 277 -25.48 23.48 -16.71
CA GLU A 277 -24.18 23.41 -16.02
C GLU A 277 -23.45 24.76 -16.13
N ARG A 278 -23.51 25.42 -17.29
CA ARG A 278 -22.98 26.78 -17.50
C ARG A 278 -23.59 27.78 -16.51
N ALA A 279 -24.91 27.73 -16.32
CA ALA A 279 -25.62 28.59 -15.37
C ALA A 279 -25.31 28.32 -13.88
N VAL A 280 -24.92 27.09 -13.52
CA VAL A 280 -24.48 26.77 -12.14
C VAL A 280 -23.05 27.23 -11.92
N LEU A 281 -22.18 27.04 -12.91
CA LEU A 281 -20.80 27.49 -12.87
C LEU A 281 -20.73 29.03 -12.78
N GLU A 282 -21.51 29.73 -13.62
CA GLU A 282 -21.60 31.20 -13.62
C GLU A 282 -22.15 31.75 -12.30
N ARG A 283 -23.10 31.06 -11.65
CA ARG A 283 -23.54 31.44 -10.29
C ARG A 283 -22.44 31.25 -9.26
N ALA A 284 -21.73 30.12 -9.29
CA ALA A 284 -20.70 29.81 -8.32
C ALA A 284 -19.46 30.71 -8.46
N THR A 285 -19.06 31.07 -9.69
CA THR A 285 -17.95 32.02 -9.92
C THR A 285 -18.39 33.47 -9.69
N GLY A 286 -19.63 33.82 -10.06
CA GLY A 286 -20.21 35.15 -9.86
C GLY A 286 -20.33 35.54 -8.38
N THR A 287 -20.59 34.59 -7.48
CA THR A 287 -20.61 34.85 -6.03
C THR A 287 -19.24 35.17 -5.43
N VAL A 288 -18.15 34.83 -6.12
CA VAL A 288 -16.76 35.05 -5.65
C VAL A 288 -16.11 36.24 -6.36
N GLY A 289 -16.82 36.90 -7.29
CA GLY A 289 -16.30 38.06 -8.05
C GLY A 289 -15.17 37.70 -9.01
N LEU A 290 -15.05 36.42 -9.35
CA LEU A 290 -13.97 35.90 -10.18
C LEU A 290 -14.47 35.72 -11.61
N GLU A 291 -13.80 36.36 -12.57
CA GLU A 291 -14.06 36.08 -13.98
C GLU A 291 -13.74 34.60 -14.27
N PRO A 292 -14.65 33.87 -14.96
CA PRO A 292 -14.50 32.45 -15.24
C PRO A 292 -13.48 32.23 -16.37
N THR A 293 -12.24 32.63 -16.15
CA THR A 293 -11.10 32.25 -16.98
C THR A 293 -10.63 30.85 -16.57
N GLY A 294 -10.10 30.06 -17.52
CA GLY A 294 -9.62 28.70 -17.23
C GLY A 294 -8.56 28.63 -16.11
N ARG A 295 -7.81 29.72 -15.89
CA ARG A 295 -6.85 29.87 -14.78
C ARG A 295 -7.54 29.92 -13.42
N THR A 296 -8.68 30.57 -13.33
CA THR A 296 -9.44 30.77 -12.08
C THR A 296 -10.10 29.48 -11.62
N LEU A 297 -10.64 28.70 -12.57
CA LEU A 297 -11.18 27.35 -12.31
C LEU A 297 -10.08 26.38 -11.88
N PHE A 298 -8.92 26.41 -12.53
CA PHE A 298 -7.78 25.59 -12.14
C PHE A 298 -7.29 25.93 -10.72
N ALA A 299 -7.13 27.22 -10.41
CA ALA A 299 -6.73 27.67 -9.08
C ALA A 299 -7.73 27.21 -8.00
N LEU A 300 -9.03 27.27 -8.29
CA LEU A 300 -10.08 26.83 -7.36
C LEU A 300 -10.03 25.32 -7.10
N VAL A 301 -9.79 24.49 -8.12
CA VAL A 301 -9.63 23.04 -7.96
C VAL A 301 -8.36 22.71 -7.16
N VAL A 302 -7.24 23.39 -7.42
CA VAL A 302 -6.00 23.20 -6.66
C VAL A 302 -6.17 23.59 -5.19
N VAL A 303 -6.80 24.74 -4.91
CA VAL A 303 -7.06 25.20 -3.54
C VAL A 303 -8.02 24.25 -2.80
N ALA A 304 -9.12 23.85 -3.42
CA ALA A 304 -10.07 22.90 -2.83
C ALA A 304 -9.40 21.55 -2.52
N SER A 305 -8.57 21.05 -3.45
CA SER A 305 -7.80 19.82 -3.27
C SER A 305 -6.79 19.92 -2.13
N GLY A 306 -6.09 21.05 -2.02
CA GLY A 306 -5.16 21.32 -0.93
C GLY A 306 -5.87 21.37 0.44
N LEU A 307 -7.03 22.01 0.52
CA LEU A 307 -7.82 22.08 1.76
C LEU A 307 -8.30 20.70 2.22
N VAL A 308 -8.79 19.87 1.29
CA VAL A 308 -9.20 18.49 1.61
C VAL A 308 -7.98 17.65 2.03
N ALA A 309 -6.86 17.79 1.34
CA ALA A 309 -5.62 17.08 1.68
C ALA A 309 -5.12 17.41 3.10
N VAL A 310 -5.12 18.71 3.46
CA VAL A 310 -4.75 19.16 4.81
C VAL A 310 -5.75 18.66 5.86
N GLY A 311 -7.06 18.70 5.56
CA GLY A 311 -8.07 18.13 6.44
C GLY A 311 -7.89 16.63 6.69
N CYS A 312 -7.63 15.84 5.64
CA CYS A 312 -7.34 14.41 5.75
C CYS A 312 -6.04 14.14 6.49
N TRP A 313 -5.00 14.94 6.28
CA TRP A 313 -3.74 14.85 7.04
C TRP A 313 -4.03 15.01 8.53
N LEU A 314 -4.71 16.08 8.92
CA LEU A 314 -4.96 16.41 10.33
C LEU A 314 -5.90 15.42 11.04
N THR A 315 -6.77 14.72 10.32
CA THR A 315 -7.82 13.86 10.92
C THR A 315 -7.53 12.37 10.84
N VAL A 316 -6.95 11.90 9.75
CA VAL A 316 -6.73 10.45 9.48
C VAL A 316 -5.25 10.11 9.44
N GLY A 317 -4.39 11.09 9.14
CA GLY A 317 -2.94 10.95 9.14
C GLY A 317 -2.28 11.31 7.81
N PRO A 318 -0.94 11.43 7.80
CA PRO A 318 -0.18 12.00 6.68
C PRO A 318 -0.34 11.21 5.38
N GLY A 319 -0.43 9.87 5.43
CA GLY A 319 -0.58 9.04 4.24
C GLY A 319 -1.84 9.35 3.44
N LEU A 320 -2.99 9.49 4.11
CA LEU A 320 -4.26 9.81 3.45
C LEU A 320 -4.29 11.24 2.92
N GLY A 321 -3.64 12.18 3.63
CA GLY A 321 -3.51 13.57 3.19
C GLY A 321 -2.72 13.70 1.88
N VAL A 322 -1.54 13.08 1.79
CA VAL A 322 -0.70 13.07 0.58
C VAL A 322 -1.43 12.44 -0.60
N LEU A 323 -2.14 11.34 -0.36
CA LEU A 323 -2.92 10.68 -1.39
C LEU A 323 -4.04 11.56 -1.94
N THR A 324 -4.81 12.16 -1.05
CA THR A 324 -5.96 12.99 -1.45
C THR A 324 -5.51 14.25 -2.18
N GLY A 325 -4.37 14.83 -1.77
CA GLY A 325 -3.76 15.98 -2.43
C GLY A 325 -3.26 15.68 -3.84
N THR A 326 -2.53 14.58 -4.03
CA THR A 326 -2.02 14.17 -5.36
C THR A 326 -3.16 13.85 -6.33
N PHE A 327 -4.25 13.23 -5.86
CA PHE A 327 -5.45 13.02 -6.66
C PHE A 327 -6.19 14.30 -7.04
N GLY A 328 -6.37 15.20 -6.09
CA GLY A 328 -7.06 16.46 -6.37
C GLY A 328 -6.30 17.30 -7.40
N LEU A 329 -4.96 17.33 -7.29
CA LEU A 329 -4.08 17.93 -8.30
C LEU A 329 -4.22 17.27 -9.67
N ALA A 330 -4.26 15.94 -9.71
CA ALA A 330 -4.47 15.18 -10.93
C ALA A 330 -5.79 15.55 -11.63
N VAL A 331 -6.89 15.63 -10.88
CA VAL A 331 -8.20 16.05 -11.41
C VAL A 331 -8.15 17.50 -11.93
N GLY A 332 -7.47 18.39 -11.21
CA GLY A 332 -7.29 19.79 -11.64
C GLY A 332 -6.60 19.92 -13.00
N LEU A 333 -5.62 19.06 -13.29
CA LEU A 333 -4.88 19.08 -14.55
C LEU A 333 -5.73 18.72 -15.78
N PHE A 334 -6.90 18.08 -15.63
CA PHE A 334 -7.80 17.78 -16.75
C PHE A 334 -8.43 19.02 -17.40
N LEU A 335 -8.53 20.12 -16.65
CA LEU A 335 -9.12 21.38 -17.15
C LEU A 335 -8.19 22.11 -18.15
N PRO A 336 -6.92 22.44 -17.83
CA PRO A 336 -5.98 22.97 -18.82
C PRO A 336 -5.68 21.96 -19.94
N PHE A 337 -5.80 20.66 -19.65
CA PHE A 337 -5.66 19.61 -20.65
C PHE A 337 -6.76 19.64 -21.73
N GLY A 338 -8.03 19.76 -21.34
CA GLY A 338 -9.13 19.91 -22.29
C GLY A 338 -8.98 21.15 -23.17
N TYR A 339 -8.55 22.26 -22.58
CA TYR A 339 -8.24 23.49 -23.31
C TYR A 339 -7.09 23.30 -24.32
N ALA A 340 -6.01 22.63 -23.92
CA ALA A 340 -4.85 22.37 -24.78
C ALA A 340 -5.15 21.38 -25.93
N LEU A 341 -6.00 20.37 -25.70
CA LEU A 341 -6.38 19.40 -26.73
C LEU A 341 -7.09 20.05 -27.93
N GLU A 342 -8.00 20.99 -27.66
CA GLU A 342 -8.72 21.73 -28.72
C GLU A 342 -7.75 22.56 -29.56
N ARG A 343 -6.74 23.14 -28.90
CA ARG A 343 -5.81 24.08 -29.53
C ARG A 343 -4.62 23.41 -30.24
N SER A 344 -4.22 22.20 -29.85
CA SER A 344 -2.95 21.58 -30.28
C SER A 344 -3.06 20.20 -30.95
N GLY A 345 -4.24 19.57 -31.01
CA GLY A 345 -4.42 18.27 -31.70
C GLY A 345 -3.63 17.10 -31.10
N GLY A 346 -2.99 17.29 -29.94
CA GLY A 346 -1.99 16.40 -29.38
C GLY A 346 -2.52 15.25 -28.54
N ARG A 347 -2.78 14.09 -29.15
CA ARG A 347 -3.28 12.87 -28.49
C ARG A 347 -2.35 12.32 -27.38
N TRP A 348 -1.05 12.66 -27.41
CA TRP A 348 -0.02 12.17 -26.50
C TRP A 348 -0.02 12.86 -25.11
N ILE A 349 -0.49 14.11 -25.03
CA ILE A 349 -0.59 14.82 -23.72
C ILE A 349 -1.64 14.16 -22.82
N GLY A 350 -2.70 13.55 -23.40
CA GLY A 350 -3.77 12.90 -22.62
C GLY A 350 -3.38 11.59 -21.97
N LEU A 351 -2.49 10.84 -22.63
CA LEU A 351 -1.89 9.66 -22.05
C LEU A 351 -0.97 10.04 -20.88
N LEU A 352 -0.17 11.10 -21.02
CA LEU A 352 0.70 11.58 -19.94
C LEU A 352 -0.09 12.14 -18.74
N ALA A 353 -1.19 12.86 -18.97
CA ALA A 353 -2.03 13.40 -17.91
C ALA A 353 -2.81 12.32 -17.12
N MET A 354 -3.15 11.20 -17.75
CA MET A 354 -3.71 10.01 -17.09
C MET A 354 -2.65 9.16 -16.40
N ALA A 355 -1.44 9.08 -16.98
CA ALA A 355 -0.36 8.28 -16.45
C ALA A 355 0.30 8.90 -15.21
N ALA A 356 0.44 10.23 -15.15
CA ALA A 356 1.12 10.91 -14.04
C ALA A 356 0.47 10.69 -12.65
N PRO A 357 -0.87 10.74 -12.50
CA PRO A 357 -1.55 10.45 -11.24
C PRO A 357 -1.42 8.98 -10.83
N ILE A 358 -1.51 8.06 -11.80
CA ILE A 358 -1.36 6.62 -11.60
C ILE A 358 0.08 6.32 -11.16
N ALA A 359 1.07 6.88 -11.86
CA ALA A 359 2.49 6.77 -11.50
C ALA A 359 2.80 7.35 -10.11
N ALA A 360 2.24 8.53 -9.79
CA ALA A 360 2.40 9.15 -8.48
C ALA A 360 1.75 8.31 -7.36
N THR A 361 0.57 7.75 -7.58
CA THR A 361 -0.13 6.92 -6.59
C THR A 361 0.49 5.54 -6.41
N THR A 362 1.08 4.96 -7.46
CA THR A 362 1.93 3.76 -7.33
C THR A 362 3.24 4.04 -6.63
N ALA A 363 3.84 5.23 -6.82
CA ALA A 363 5.07 5.63 -6.13
C ALA A 363 4.83 5.93 -4.64
N PHE A 364 3.65 6.46 -4.29
CA PHE A 364 3.21 6.72 -2.92
C PHE A 364 2.35 5.58 -2.36
N ALA A 365 2.71 4.32 -2.66
CA ALA A 365 2.01 3.16 -2.16
C ALA A 365 2.63 2.52 -0.89
N PRO A 366 2.95 3.23 0.21
CA PRO A 366 3.05 2.58 1.51
C PRO A 366 1.64 2.38 2.08
N TYR A 367 0.71 1.83 1.29
CA TYR A 367 -0.60 1.36 1.79
C TYR A 367 -0.45 0.15 2.72
N TYR A 368 0.75 -0.44 2.78
CA TYR A 368 1.04 -1.62 3.57
C TYR A 368 1.30 -1.33 5.06
N VAL A 369 1.48 -0.06 5.45
CA VAL A 369 1.74 0.35 6.84
C VAL A 369 0.51 0.22 7.74
N LEU A 370 -0.72 0.26 7.19
CA LEU A 370 -1.95 0.23 7.99
C LEU A 370 -2.65 -1.14 8.04
N GLY A 371 -2.03 -2.22 7.56
CA GLY A 371 -2.62 -3.57 7.60
C GLY A 371 -3.86 -3.78 6.70
N PHE A 372 -4.42 -2.72 6.11
CA PHE A 372 -5.46 -2.78 5.10
C PHE A 372 -4.84 -3.24 3.77
N GLY A 373 -5.00 -4.53 3.46
CA GLY A 373 -4.45 -5.13 2.25
C GLY A 373 -4.92 -4.48 0.93
N PRO A 374 -4.36 -4.89 -0.21
CA PRO A 374 -4.66 -4.33 -1.53
C PRO A 374 -6.16 -4.29 -1.89
N LEU A 375 -6.98 -5.16 -1.28
CA LEU A 375 -8.44 -5.14 -1.42
C LEU A 375 -9.10 -3.91 -0.79
N ALA A 376 -8.65 -3.48 0.39
CA ALA A 376 -9.17 -2.29 1.05
C ALA A 376 -8.67 -1.02 0.35
N GLY A 377 -7.41 -1.02 -0.09
CA GLY A 377 -6.86 0.03 -0.96
C GLY A 377 -7.68 0.17 -2.24
N GLY A 378 -7.92 -0.93 -2.96
CA GLY A 378 -8.77 -0.95 -4.16
C GLY A 378 -10.21 -0.51 -3.88
N ALA A 379 -10.84 -0.99 -2.81
CA ALA A 379 -12.22 -0.63 -2.48
C ALA A 379 -12.41 0.87 -2.22
N PHE A 380 -11.43 1.56 -1.65
CA PHE A 380 -11.45 3.02 -1.47
C PHE A 380 -11.00 3.78 -2.73
N PHE A 381 -9.96 3.28 -3.39
CA PHE A 381 -9.31 3.97 -4.49
C PHE A 381 -10.13 3.93 -5.78
N VAL A 382 -10.81 2.82 -6.06
CA VAL A 382 -11.53 2.63 -7.32
C VAL A 382 -12.76 3.53 -7.45
N PRO A 383 -13.66 3.64 -6.45
CA PRO A 383 -14.74 4.62 -6.49
C PRO A 383 -14.20 6.05 -6.63
N TRP A 384 -13.10 6.36 -5.93
CA TRP A 384 -12.49 7.68 -5.98
C TRP A 384 -11.87 8.01 -7.34
N ALA A 385 -11.17 7.05 -7.96
CA ALA A 385 -10.62 7.17 -9.31
C ALA A 385 -11.72 7.33 -10.38
N VAL A 386 -12.86 6.65 -10.21
CA VAL A 386 -14.05 6.82 -11.07
C VAL A 386 -14.60 8.24 -10.94
N VAL A 387 -14.77 8.75 -9.72
CA VAL A 387 -15.23 10.13 -9.48
C VAL A 387 -14.26 11.13 -10.10
N ALA A 388 -12.96 10.96 -9.86
CA ALA A 388 -11.90 11.78 -10.44
C ALA A 388 -11.95 11.78 -11.98
N ALA A 389 -12.10 10.62 -12.61
CA ALA A 389 -12.19 10.51 -14.06
C ALA A 389 -13.46 11.16 -14.63
N LEU A 390 -14.62 10.98 -13.99
CA LEU A 390 -15.88 11.59 -14.41
C LEU A 390 -15.84 13.12 -14.29
N VAL A 391 -15.35 13.62 -13.15
CA VAL A 391 -15.18 15.05 -12.90
C VAL A 391 -14.15 15.64 -13.85
N GLY A 392 -12.99 15.01 -14.00
CA GLY A 392 -11.93 15.42 -14.93
C GLY A 392 -12.41 15.45 -16.38
N TYR A 393 -13.16 14.43 -16.83
CA TYR A 393 -13.75 14.42 -18.17
C TYR A 393 -14.72 15.58 -18.40
N ARG A 394 -15.57 15.89 -17.41
CA ARG A 394 -16.47 17.05 -17.47
C ARG A 394 -15.71 18.36 -17.51
N LEU A 395 -14.70 18.55 -16.65
CA LEU A 395 -13.82 19.71 -16.67
C LEU A 395 -13.11 19.87 -18.03
N SER A 396 -12.72 18.77 -18.67
CA SER A 396 -12.11 18.80 -20.01
C SER A 396 -13.08 19.26 -21.10
N LEU A 397 -14.39 18.95 -20.98
CA LEU A 397 -15.42 19.43 -21.91
C LEU A 397 -15.65 20.93 -21.72
N THR A 398 -15.68 21.40 -20.48
CA THR A 398 -15.77 22.83 -20.16
C THR A 398 -14.57 23.59 -20.70
N GLY A 399 -13.35 23.05 -20.52
CA GLY A 399 -12.13 23.64 -21.08
C GLY A 399 -12.16 23.80 -22.60
N ARG A 400 -12.71 22.81 -23.32
CA ARG A 400 -12.91 22.88 -24.78
C ARG A 400 -13.92 23.94 -25.19
N ALA A 401 -15.06 24.01 -24.50
CA ALA A 401 -16.08 25.02 -24.76
C ALA A 401 -15.53 26.46 -24.57
N LEU A 402 -14.75 26.67 -23.50
CA LEU A 402 -14.09 27.95 -23.23
C LEU A 402 -13.04 28.33 -24.29
N ALA A 403 -12.40 27.35 -24.92
CA ALA A 403 -11.45 27.60 -26.02
C ALA A 403 -12.16 28.06 -27.29
N ALA A 404 -13.27 27.40 -27.65
CA ALA A 404 -14.06 27.74 -28.84
C ALA A 404 -14.71 29.14 -28.74
N ASP A 405 -15.18 29.53 -27.55
CA ASP A 405 -15.77 30.85 -27.30
C ASP A 405 -14.75 32.01 -27.40
N TYR A 406 -13.44 31.73 -27.38
CA TYR A 406 -12.39 32.75 -27.48
C TYR A 406 -11.94 33.05 -28.92
N GLU A 407 -12.37 32.24 -29.90
CA GLU A 407 -12.01 32.36 -31.32
C GLU A 407 -13.12 32.96 -32.20
N GLY A 408 -14.34 33.13 -31.66
CA GLY A 408 -15.46 33.84 -32.28
C GLY A 408 -15.64 35.22 -31.70
#